data_AF-A0A1A5JGS3-F1
#
_entry.id   AF-A0A1A5JGS3-F1
#
_cell.length_a   1.000
_cell.length_b   1.000
_cell.length_c   1.000
_cell.angle_alpha   90.00
_cell.angle_beta   90.00
_cell.angle_gamma   90.00
#
_symmetry.space_group_name_H-M   'P 1'
#
loop_
_entity.id
_entity.type
_entity.pdbx_description
1 polymer ?
#
loop_
_entity_poly.entity_id
_entity_poly.type
_entity_poly.pdbx_seq_one_letter_code
_entity_poly.pdbx_strand_id
1 'polypeptide(L)'
;MLAQTVQALGALLIGGVFVWAGVEHFVKFKPMTEYLAARQFPAPAFLLAASSALEIVAGLLVAVGIAVPFAAGALVVFTLAVNMLLLRFWACEGLERQTSRSAFLVNFAVIGGLLLAATV
;
A
#
# COMPACT_ATOMS: atom_id res chain seq x y z
N MET A 1 -14.24 -23.00 -12.62
CA MET A 1 -14.21 -23.10 -11.14
C MET A 1 -12.80 -22.88 -10.59
N LEU A 2 -11.79 -23.71 -10.92
CA LEU A 2 -10.43 -23.55 -10.39
C LEU A 2 -9.80 -22.16 -10.66
N ALA A 3 -9.94 -21.63 -11.89
CA ALA A 3 -9.44 -20.30 -12.23
C ALA A 3 -10.07 -19.18 -11.38
N GLN A 4 -11.39 -19.22 -11.17
CA GLN A 4 -12.10 -18.25 -10.32
C GLN A 4 -11.68 -18.33 -8.86
N THR A 5 -11.46 -19.55 -8.34
CA THR A 5 -10.97 -19.74 -6.97
C THR A 5 -9.56 -19.18 -6.80
N VAL A 6 -8.67 -19.42 -7.77
CA VAL A 6 -7.30 -18.88 -7.75
C VAL A 6 -7.31 -17.35 -7.82
N GLN A 7 -8.17 -16.78 -8.66
CA GLN A 7 -8.35 -15.33 -8.79
C GLN A 7 -8.88 -14.70 -7.50
N ALA A 8 -9.91 -15.29 -6.89
CA ALA A 8 -10.47 -14.81 -5.62
C ALA A 8 -9.44 -14.90 -4.48
N LEU A 9 -8.66 -15.98 -4.41
CA LEU A 9 -7.56 -16.12 -3.45
C LEU A 9 -6.47 -15.05 -3.68
N GLY A 10 -6.11 -14.79 -4.94
CA GLY A 10 -5.15 -13.74 -5.28
C GLY A 10 -5.63 -12.36 -4.84
N ALA A 11 -6.89 -12.02 -5.12
CA ALA A 11 -7.50 -10.75 -4.71
C ALA A 11 -7.58 -10.64 -3.18
N LEU A 12 -7.93 -11.71 -2.48
CA LEU A 12 -7.97 -11.76 -1.02
C LEU A 12 -6.58 -11.57 -0.41
N LEU A 13 -5.54 -12.17 -0.97
CA LEU A 13 -4.16 -12.00 -0.49
C LEU A 13 -3.66 -10.57 -0.73
N ILE A 14 -3.86 -10.03 -1.93
CA ILE A 14 -3.44 -8.66 -2.26
C ILE A 14 -4.19 -7.65 -1.39
N GLY A 15 -5.53 -7.72 -1.38
CA GLY A 15 -6.36 -6.83 -0.57
C GLY A 15 -6.07 -6.96 0.93
N GLY A 16 -5.86 -8.19 1.41
CA GLY A 16 -5.55 -8.50 2.80
C GLY A 16 -4.26 -7.84 3.30
N VAL A 17 -3.22 -7.74 2.46
CA VAL A 17 -1.97 -7.03 2.81
C VAL A 17 -2.23 -5.55 3.06
N PHE A 18 -3.07 -4.89 2.27
CA PHE A 18 -3.42 -3.48 2.47
C PHE A 18 -4.28 -3.27 3.71
N VAL A 19 -5.23 -4.17 3.98
CA VAL A 19 -6.01 -4.12 5.22
C VAL A 19 -5.10 -4.26 6.43
N TRP A 20 -4.17 -5.23 6.40
CA TRP A 20 -3.19 -5.43 7.45
C TRP A 20 -2.31 -4.19 7.64
N ALA A 21 -1.73 -3.66 6.56
CA ALA A 21 -0.87 -2.48 6.60
C ALA A 21 -1.60 -1.25 7.17
N GLY A 22 -2.83 -0.99 6.72
CA GLY A 22 -3.64 0.12 7.23
C GLY A 22 -3.99 -0.03 8.71
N VAL A 23 -4.31 -1.24 9.19
CA VAL A 23 -4.52 -1.51 10.63
C VAL A 23 -3.22 -1.32 11.41
N GLU A 24 -2.11 -1.81 10.90
CA GLU A 24 -0.79 -1.65 11.52
C GLU A 24 -0.40 -0.17 11.66
N HIS A 25 -0.74 0.67 10.68
CA HIS A 25 -0.56 2.12 10.77
C HIS A 25 -1.33 2.74 11.94
N PHE A 26 -2.54 2.28 12.25
CA PHE A 26 -3.29 2.74 13.43
C PHE A 26 -2.72 2.19 14.75
N VAL A 27 -2.23 0.96 14.76
CA VAL A 27 -1.55 0.38 15.94
C VAL A 27 -0.25 1.13 16.24
N LYS A 28 0.51 1.48 15.21
CA LYS A 28 1.78 2.20 15.27
C LYS A 28 1.63 3.69 14.95
N PHE A 29 0.47 4.27 15.27
CA PHE A 29 0.12 5.61 14.81
C PHE A 29 1.09 6.69 15.27
N LYS A 30 1.47 6.69 16.55
CA LYS A 30 2.41 7.66 17.12
C LYS A 30 3.79 7.62 16.44
N PRO A 31 4.51 6.47 16.40
CA PRO A 31 5.83 6.42 15.75
C PRO A 31 5.77 6.70 14.25
N MET A 32 4.70 6.29 13.55
CA MET A 32 4.53 6.60 12.12
C MET A 32 4.27 8.10 11.87
N THR A 33 3.49 8.74 12.74
CA THR A 33 3.25 10.19 12.67
C THR A 33 4.53 10.98 12.91
N GLU A 34 5.34 10.58 13.89
CA GLU A 34 6.65 11.17 14.17
C GLU A 34 7.61 10.99 12.99
N TYR A 35 7.61 9.82 12.35
CA TYR A 35 8.38 9.56 11.13
C TYR A 35 7.99 10.48 9.96
N LEU A 36 6.68 10.67 9.73
CA LEU A 36 6.19 11.59 8.70
C LEU A 36 6.49 13.05 9.03
N ALA A 37 6.40 13.43 10.32
CA ALA A 37 6.76 14.77 10.79
C ALA A 37 8.25 15.08 10.55
N ALA A 38 9.13 14.11 10.82
CA ALA A 38 10.57 14.23 10.54
C ALA A 38 10.87 14.44 9.05
N ARG A 39 10.02 13.90 8.17
CA ARG A 39 10.08 14.11 6.71
C ARG A 39 9.33 15.35 6.22
N GLN A 40 8.91 16.24 7.13
CA GLN A 40 8.27 17.52 6.84
C GLN A 40 6.96 17.41 6.04
N PHE A 41 6.22 16.32 6.21
CA PHE A 41 4.88 16.22 5.61
C PHE A 41 3.90 17.20 6.27
N PRO A 42 3.02 17.85 5.48
CA PRO A 42 1.98 18.71 6.04
C PRO A 42 0.93 17.87 6.77
N ALA A 43 0.61 18.23 8.02
CA ALA A 43 -0.39 17.52 8.84
C ALA A 43 -0.22 15.97 8.88
N PRO A 44 0.90 15.46 9.42
CA PRO A 44 1.29 14.05 9.32
C PRO A 44 0.26 13.08 9.92
N ALA A 45 -0.40 13.46 11.02
CA ALA A 45 -1.44 12.65 11.64
C ALA A 45 -2.68 12.48 10.74
N PHE A 46 -3.10 13.57 10.08
CA PHE A 46 -4.24 13.54 9.16
C PHE A 46 -3.92 12.73 7.91
N LEU A 47 -2.74 12.96 7.31
CA LEU A 47 -2.28 12.19 6.15
C LEU A 47 -2.22 10.70 6.46
N LEU A 48 -1.61 10.32 7.59
CA LEU A 48 -1.51 8.93 8.00
C LEU A 48 -2.90 8.31 8.18
N ALA A 49 -3.79 8.96 8.94
CA ALA A 49 -5.14 8.46 9.17
C ALA A 49 -5.93 8.31 7.86
N ALA A 50 -5.84 9.29 6.96
CA ALA A 50 -6.51 9.26 5.66
C ALA A 50 -5.96 8.15 4.76
N SER A 51 -4.63 8.00 4.68
CA SER A 51 -4.02 6.91 3.90
C SER A 51 -4.39 5.54 4.45
N SER A 52 -4.35 5.36 5.76
CA SER A 52 -4.65 4.07 6.39
C SER A 52 -6.12 3.70 6.23
N ALA A 53 -7.04 4.68 6.33
CA ALA A 53 -8.45 4.46 6.04
C ALA A 53 -8.66 4.04 4.57
N LEU A 54 -7.97 4.69 3.64
CA LEU A 54 -8.02 4.34 2.22
C LEU A 54 -7.49 2.92 1.99
N GLU A 55 -6.34 2.55 2.56
CA GLU A 55 -5.76 1.21 2.45
C GLU A 55 -6.72 0.13 2.95
N ILE A 56 -7.35 0.35 4.11
CA ILE A 56 -8.32 -0.61 4.68
C ILE A 56 -9.54 -0.75 3.78
N VAL A 57 -10.15 0.37 3.38
CA VAL A 57 -11.40 0.35 2.59
C VAL A 57 -11.13 -0.24 1.21
N ALA A 58 -10.11 0.24 0.50
CA ALA A 58 -9.78 -0.25 -0.83
C ALA A 58 -9.25 -1.70 -0.78
N GLY A 59 -8.47 -2.07 0.23
CA GLY A 59 -8.02 -3.44 0.46
C GLY A 59 -9.18 -4.41 0.69
N LEU A 60 -10.17 -4.03 1.50
CA LEU A 60 -11.40 -4.80 1.69
C LEU A 60 -12.21 -4.95 0.40
N LEU A 61 -12.37 -3.87 -0.37
CA LEU A 61 -13.08 -3.89 -1.64
C LEU A 61 -12.41 -4.86 -2.64
N VAL A 62 -11.09 -4.84 -2.75
CA VAL A 62 -10.34 -5.80 -3.56
C VAL A 62 -10.51 -7.22 -3.03
N ALA A 63 -10.39 -7.44 -1.72
CA ALA A 63 -10.49 -8.77 -1.12
C ALA A 63 -11.89 -9.42 -1.27
N VAL A 64 -12.95 -8.63 -1.20
CA VAL A 64 -14.34 -9.09 -1.35
C VAL A 64 -14.75 -9.16 -2.84
N GLY A 65 -14.00 -8.53 -3.74
CA GLY A 65 -14.30 -8.53 -5.17
C GLY A 65 -15.32 -7.46 -5.59
N ILE A 66 -15.48 -6.37 -4.81
CA ILE A 66 -16.45 -5.31 -5.08
C ILE A 66 -15.72 -4.10 -5.66
N ALA A 67 -16.18 -3.60 -6.81
CA ALA A 67 -15.60 -2.43 -7.48
C ALA A 67 -14.06 -2.50 -7.63
N VAL A 68 -13.54 -3.72 -7.86
CA VAL A 68 -12.11 -4.04 -7.87
C VAL A 68 -11.28 -3.11 -8.75
N PRO A 69 -11.70 -2.73 -9.97
CA PRO A 69 -10.90 -1.83 -10.81
C PRO A 69 -10.66 -0.46 -10.17
N PHE A 70 -11.67 0.10 -9.50
CA PHE A 70 -11.57 1.39 -8.82
C PHE A 70 -10.73 1.29 -7.54
N ALA A 71 -10.96 0.24 -6.74
CA ALA A 71 -10.22 0.01 -5.51
C ALA A 71 -8.74 -0.27 -5.78
N ALA A 72 -8.44 -1.13 -6.75
CA ALA A 72 -7.09 -1.42 -7.19
C ALA A 72 -6.41 -0.17 -7.79
N GLY A 73 -7.12 0.62 -8.59
CA GLY A 73 -6.61 1.88 -9.12
C GLY A 73 -6.21 2.86 -8.01
N ALA A 74 -7.03 3.02 -6.97
CA ALA A 74 -6.72 3.86 -5.82
C ALA A 74 -5.47 3.36 -5.08
N LEU A 75 -5.38 2.04 -4.84
CA LEU A 75 -4.21 1.43 -4.20
C LEU A 75 -2.94 1.58 -5.06
N VAL A 76 -3.03 1.46 -6.39
CA VAL A 76 -1.88 1.67 -7.29
C VAL A 76 -1.35 3.10 -7.16
N VAL A 77 -2.23 4.09 -7.23
CA VAL A 77 -1.84 5.51 -7.10
C VAL A 77 -1.22 5.77 -5.72
N PHE A 78 -1.84 5.22 -4.67
CA PHE A 78 -1.33 5.33 -3.31
C PHE A 78 0.07 4.70 -3.15
N THR A 79 0.24 3.44 -3.57
CA THR A 79 1.53 2.73 -3.48
C THR A 79 2.61 3.43 -4.31
N LEU A 80 2.25 3.98 -5.48
CA LEU A 80 3.17 4.76 -6.30
C LEU A 80 3.60 6.05 -5.59
N ALA A 81 2.67 6.76 -4.95
CA ALA A 81 2.96 7.95 -4.17
C ALA A 81 3.91 7.63 -3.00
N VAL A 82 3.65 6.54 -2.26
CA VAL A 82 4.55 6.05 -1.19
C VAL A 82 5.95 5.76 -1.74
N ASN A 83 6.05 5.07 -2.88
CA ASN A 83 7.33 4.78 -3.52
C ASN A 83 8.11 6.06 -3.88
N MET A 84 7.44 7.04 -4.49
CA MET A 84 8.08 8.28 -4.94
C MET A 84 8.40 9.25 -3.80
N LEU A 85 7.64 9.24 -2.71
CA LEU A 85 7.79 10.21 -1.62
C LEU A 85 8.62 9.65 -0.46
N LEU A 86 8.41 8.38 -0.09
CA LEU A 86 9.01 7.77 1.08
C LEU A 86 10.20 6.86 0.75
N LEU A 87 10.16 6.16 -0.38
CA LEU A 87 11.13 5.11 -0.73
C LEU A 87 12.08 5.54 -1.85
N ARG A 88 12.47 6.82 -1.87
CA ARG A 88 13.46 7.41 -2.78
C ARG A 88 14.86 6.87 -2.51
N PHE A 89 15.09 5.59 -2.77
CA PHE A 89 16.34 4.91 -2.47
C PHE A 89 17.54 5.53 -3.20
N TRP A 90 17.32 6.22 -4.32
CA TRP A 90 18.35 6.96 -5.05
C TRP A 90 18.84 8.21 -4.32
N ALA A 91 18.12 8.69 -3.30
CA ALA A 91 18.50 9.82 -2.47
C ALA A 91 19.08 9.39 -1.10
N CYS A 92 19.20 8.08 -0.85
CA CYS A 92 19.73 7.52 0.40
C CYS A 92 21.11 6.89 0.16
N GLU A 93 21.87 6.70 1.24
CA GLU A 93 23.16 6.00 1.23
C GLU A 93 23.20 4.86 2.27
N GLY A 94 24.21 3.99 2.17
CA GLY A 94 24.42 2.90 3.14
C GLY A 94 23.25 1.93 3.30
N LEU A 95 22.91 1.60 4.54
CA LEU A 95 21.84 0.64 4.88
C LEU A 95 20.44 1.16 4.52
N GLU A 96 20.18 2.45 4.67
CA GLU A 96 18.87 3.03 4.33
C GLU A 96 18.56 2.90 2.84
N ARG A 97 19.58 3.02 1.98
CA ARG A 97 19.43 2.79 0.54
C ARG A 97 19.01 1.35 0.25
N GLN A 98 19.59 0.36 0.92
CA GLN A 98 19.26 -1.04 0.70
C GLN A 98 17.82 -1.33 1.14
N THR A 99 17.43 -0.91 2.35
CA THR A 99 16.08 -1.09 2.87
C THR A 99 15.04 -0.41 1.99
N SER A 100 15.28 0.85 1.60
CA SER A 100 14.36 1.61 0.74
C SER A 100 14.24 0.99 -0.65
N ARG A 101 15.35 0.48 -1.22
CA ARG A 101 15.33 -0.20 -2.53
C ARG A 101 14.52 -1.49 -2.49
N SER A 102 14.71 -2.30 -1.45
CA SER A 102 13.94 -3.55 -1.27
C SER A 102 12.46 -3.26 -1.12
N ALA A 103 12.08 -2.30 -0.27
CA ALA A 103 10.69 -1.87 -0.11
C ALA A 103 10.11 -1.32 -1.42
N PHE A 104 10.89 -0.53 -2.18
CA PHE A 104 10.47 0.01 -3.47
C PHE A 104 10.12 -1.11 -4.47
N LEU A 105 10.98 -2.12 -4.58
CA LEU A 105 10.79 -3.25 -5.49
C LEU A 105 9.59 -4.11 -5.09
N VAL A 106 9.39 -4.34 -3.79
CA VAL A 106 8.21 -5.04 -3.27
C VAL A 106 6.94 -4.28 -3.64
N ASN A 107 6.89 -2.98 -3.38
CA ASN A 107 5.76 -2.14 -3.77
C ASN A 107 5.53 -2.13 -5.29
N PHE A 108 6.60 -2.15 -6.09
CA PHE A 108 6.47 -2.23 -7.54
C PHE A 108 5.85 -3.57 -8.00
N ALA A 109 6.22 -4.69 -7.35
CA ALA A 109 5.58 -5.98 -7.58
C ALA A 109 4.11 -5.98 -7.13
N VAL A 110 3.79 -5.36 -5.99
CA VAL A 110 2.41 -5.20 -5.49
C VAL A 110 1.56 -4.39 -6.46
N ILE A 111 2.09 -3.31 -7.05
CA ILE A 111 1.42 -2.56 -8.12
C ILE A 111 1.10 -3.48 -9.30
N GLY A 112 2.05 -4.30 -9.74
CA GLY A 112 1.80 -5.30 -10.78
C GLY A 112 0.67 -6.27 -10.43
N GLY A 113 0.65 -6.76 -9.19
CA GLY A 113 -0.43 -7.61 -8.67
C GLY A 113 -1.79 -6.91 -8.65
N LEU A 114 -1.85 -5.64 -8.22
CA LEU A 114 -3.07 -4.83 -8.22
C LEU A 114 -3.60 -4.60 -9.64
N LEU A 115 -2.71 -4.33 -10.59
CA LEU A 115 -3.10 -4.16 -12.00
C LEU A 115 -3.69 -5.45 -12.57
N LEU A 116 -3.13 -6.62 -12.23
CA LEU A 116 -3.71 -7.91 -12.61
C LEU A 116 -5.06 -8.13 -11.94
N ALA A 117 -5.17 -7.86 -10.63
CA ALA A 117 -6.43 -7.98 -9.90
C ALA A 117 -7.54 -7.06 -10.45
N ALA A 118 -7.18 -5.88 -10.98
CA ALA A 118 -8.11 -4.95 -11.62
C ALA A 118 -8.74 -5.48 -12.94
N THR A 119 -8.18 -6.53 -13.54
CA THR A 119 -8.63 -7.08 -14.83
C THR A 119 -9.52 -8.31 -14.72
N VAL A 120 -9.76 -8.78 -13.49
CA VAL A 120 -10.54 -9.97 -13.18
C VAL A 120 -11.92 -9.58 -12.66
#